data_AF-A0A9P3GLU7-F1
#
_entry.id   AF-A0A9P3GLU7-F1
#
_cell.length_a   1.000
_cell.length_b   1.000
_cell.length_c   1.000
_cell.angle_alpha   90.00
_cell.angle_beta   90.00
_cell.angle_gamma   90.00
#
_symmetry.space_group_name_H-M   'P 1'
#
loop_
_entity.id
_entity.type
_entity.pdbx_description
1 polymer ?
#
loop_
_entity_poly.entity_id
_entity_poly.type
_entity_poly.pdbx_seq_one_letter_code
_entity_poly.pdbx_strand_id
1 'polypeptide(L)'
;MQLSPPAEALDSRSLYHISVHANVFKPQSHITVVHRGASSAAPYVGEFEYGPYDRVNRIIVGTIAKRFSDVAQFTSPVRKAGQLWNGLKWRCNEVLIHWEPDTEDVVPGRSVRLCFKCTARDLKFPSQVLAHYATFYPSGILSAREGITPMPSIVFEQPGLRVTDHILLSVLVLQRYDYPCPSASSH
;
A
#
# COMPACT_ATOMS: atom_id res chain seq x y z
N MET A 1 -13.56 2.48 5.69
CA MET A 1 -12.59 1.49 6.20
C MET A 1 -11.81 2.13 7.33
N GLN A 2 -11.42 1.36 8.34
CA GLN A 2 -10.57 1.84 9.43
C GLN A 2 -9.32 0.96 9.49
N LEU A 3 -8.16 1.58 9.73
CA LEU A 3 -6.95 0.86 10.10
C LEU A 3 -6.90 0.77 11.62
N SER A 4 -7.09 -0.44 12.14
CA SER A 4 -7.09 -0.70 13.57
C SER A 4 -5.74 -1.25 14.03
N PRO A 5 -5.35 -1.00 15.28
CA PRO A 5 -4.19 -1.65 15.89
C PRO A 5 -4.43 -3.17 16.04
N PRO A 6 -3.38 -3.97 16.30
CA PRO A 6 -3.52 -5.39 16.59
C PRO A 6 -4.42 -5.63 17.82
N ALA A 7 -5.01 -6.83 17.90
CA ALA A 7 -5.99 -7.15 18.94
C ALA A 7 -5.43 -7.08 20.37
N GLU A 8 -4.12 -7.28 20.51
CA GLU A 8 -3.37 -7.25 21.76
C GLU A 8 -2.96 -5.82 22.18
N ALA A 9 -3.26 -4.80 21.38
CA ALA A 9 -2.93 -3.42 21.71
C ALA A 9 -3.73 -2.90 22.91
N LEU A 10 -3.05 -2.19 23.81
CA LEU A 10 -3.68 -1.54 24.98
C LEU A 10 -4.72 -0.48 24.59
N ASP A 11 -4.54 0.15 23.43
CA ASP A 11 -5.47 1.10 22.84
C ASP A 11 -6.06 0.51 21.57
N SER A 12 -7.38 0.31 21.55
CA SER A 12 -8.12 -0.25 20.42
C SER A 12 -8.64 0.79 19.44
N ARG A 13 -8.37 2.09 19.67
CA ARG A 13 -8.83 3.16 18.79
C ARG A 13 -8.22 3.02 17.39
N SER A 14 -9.04 3.22 16.37
CA SER A 14 -8.58 3.19 14.98
C SER A 14 -7.51 4.26 14.74
N LEU A 15 -6.40 3.85 14.13
CA LEU A 15 -5.27 4.70 13.81
C LEU A 15 -5.56 5.61 12.61
N TYR A 16 -6.31 5.13 11.64
CA TYR A 16 -6.69 5.88 10.44
C TYR A 16 -8.11 5.56 9.98
N HIS A 17 -8.75 6.57 9.40
CA HIS A 17 -10.05 6.50 8.75
C HIS A 17 -9.85 6.71 7.26
N ILE A 18 -10.27 5.72 6.48
CA ILE A 18 -10.10 5.68 5.03
C ILE A 18 -11.48 5.64 4.39
N SER A 19 -11.81 6.65 3.60
CA SER A 19 -13.07 6.73 2.85
C SER A 19 -12.80 6.71 1.35
N VAL A 20 -13.78 6.23 0.60
CA VAL A 20 -13.76 6.21 -0.86
C VAL A 20 -15.01 6.93 -1.36
N HIS A 21 -14.82 7.89 -2.26
CA HIS A 21 -15.88 8.72 -2.82
C HIS A 21 -15.88 8.57 -4.34
N ALA A 22 -17.07 8.48 -4.94
CA ALA A 22 -17.19 8.57 -6.39
C ALA A 22 -16.98 10.02 -6.84
N ASN A 23 -16.21 10.22 -7.91
CA ASN A 23 -16.14 11.54 -8.53
C ASN A 23 -17.41 11.78 -9.35
N VAL A 24 -18.23 12.74 -8.92
CA VAL A 24 -19.52 13.04 -9.56
C VAL A 24 -19.39 13.53 -11.01
N PHE A 25 -18.25 14.09 -11.39
CA PHE A 25 -17.96 14.52 -12.77
C PHE A 25 -17.29 13.43 -13.61
N LYS A 26 -16.77 12.38 -12.96
CA LYS A 26 -16.11 11.23 -13.60
C LYS A 26 -16.53 9.96 -12.86
N PRO A 27 -17.72 9.40 -13.12
CA PRO A 27 -18.28 8.31 -12.30
C PRO A 27 -17.43 7.04 -12.25
N GLN A 28 -16.54 6.84 -13.23
CA GLN A 28 -15.58 5.74 -13.25
C GLN A 28 -14.35 5.99 -12.36
N SER A 29 -14.26 7.17 -11.75
CA SER A 29 -13.15 7.60 -10.91
C SER A 29 -13.53 7.60 -9.43
N HIS A 30 -12.61 7.13 -8.60
CA HIS A 30 -12.79 7.01 -7.16
C HIS A 30 -11.69 7.78 -6.43
N ILE A 31 -12.07 8.59 -5.46
CA ILE A 31 -11.17 9.36 -4.62
C ILE A 31 -11.04 8.61 -3.28
N THR A 32 -9.84 8.14 -2.97
CA THR A 32 -9.53 7.55 -1.66
C THR A 32 -8.95 8.65 -0.78
N VAL A 33 -9.57 8.89 0.38
CA VAL A 33 -9.18 9.94 1.34
C VAL A 33 -8.80 9.31 2.66
N VAL A 34 -7.71 9.78 3.25
CA VAL A 34 -7.14 9.26 4.50
C VAL A 34 -7.11 10.36 5.56
N HIS A 35 -7.58 10.02 6.75
CA HIS A 35 -7.51 10.85 7.96
C HIS A 35 -6.85 10.06 9.09
N ARG A 36 -6.12 10.73 9.97
CA ARG A 36 -5.51 10.14 11.17
C ARG A 36 -6.53 10.08 12.30
N GLY A 37 -6.93 8.88 12.72
CA GLY A 37 -7.95 8.64 13.75
C GLY A 37 -9.17 7.88 13.21
N ALA A 38 -10.23 7.79 14.00
CA ALA A 38 -11.36 6.92 13.70
C ALA A 38 -12.45 7.53 12.79
N SER A 39 -12.40 8.84 12.51
CA SER A 39 -13.47 9.54 11.78
C SER A 39 -12.95 10.42 10.64
N SER A 40 -13.87 10.81 9.74
CA SER A 40 -13.61 11.77 8.66
C SER A 40 -13.37 13.21 9.15
N ALA A 41 -13.71 13.51 10.41
CA ALA A 41 -13.43 14.82 11.01
C ALA A 41 -12.03 14.90 11.64
N ALA A 42 -11.31 13.78 11.71
CA ALA A 42 -9.97 13.73 12.25
C ALA A 42 -8.95 14.39 11.30
N PRO A 43 -7.71 14.66 11.72
CA PRO A 43 -6.74 15.36 10.87
C PRO A 43 -6.53 14.70 9.50
N TYR A 44 -6.67 15.50 8.44
CA TYR A 44 -6.45 15.08 7.05
C TYR A 44 -4.99 14.66 6.83
N VAL A 45 -4.79 13.55 6.13
CA VAL A 45 -3.46 13.00 5.81
C VAL A 45 -3.17 13.15 4.33
N GLY A 46 -4.13 12.85 3.46
CA GLY A 46 -3.93 12.88 2.02
C GLY A 46 -5.04 12.16 1.27
N GLU A 47 -4.98 12.25 -0.04
CA GLU A 47 -5.91 11.57 -0.93
C GLU A 47 -5.27 11.26 -2.28
N PHE A 48 -5.86 10.34 -3.01
CA PHE A 48 -5.54 10.12 -4.40
C PHE A 48 -6.79 9.75 -5.18
N GLU A 49 -6.83 10.18 -6.44
CA GLU A 49 -7.92 9.87 -7.35
C GLU A 49 -7.47 8.78 -8.32
N TYR A 50 -8.16 7.64 -8.29
CA TYR A 50 -8.01 6.54 -9.23
C TYR A 50 -9.06 6.67 -10.34
N GLY A 51 -8.63 7.07 -11.53
CA GLY A 51 -9.52 7.34 -12.67
C GLY A 51 -9.75 6.14 -13.58
N PRO A 52 -10.61 6.29 -14.60
CA PRO A 52 -10.76 5.31 -15.67
C PRO A 52 -9.42 5.05 -16.38
N TYR A 53 -9.24 3.82 -16.88
CA TYR A 53 -8.00 3.28 -17.46
C TYR A 53 -6.86 3.03 -16.47
N ASP A 54 -7.17 2.77 -15.20
CA ASP A 54 -6.20 2.37 -14.18
C ASP A 54 -5.09 3.40 -13.97
N ARG A 55 -5.45 4.69 -14.01
CA ARG A 55 -4.50 5.79 -13.81
C ARG A 55 -4.88 6.60 -12.60
N VAL A 56 -4.02 6.55 -11.58
CA VAL A 56 -3.98 7.61 -10.59
C VAL A 56 -3.37 8.83 -11.28
N ASN A 57 -4.10 9.93 -11.32
CA ASN A 57 -3.64 11.15 -12.02
C ASN A 57 -3.06 12.16 -11.04
N ARG A 58 -3.61 12.21 -9.83
CA ARG A 58 -3.26 13.18 -8.79
C ARG A 58 -3.17 12.47 -7.44
N ILE A 59 -2.19 12.90 -6.67
CA ILE A 59 -2.05 12.55 -5.26
C ILE A 59 -1.84 13.82 -4.45
N ILE A 60 -2.44 13.85 -3.26
CA ILE A 60 -2.26 14.91 -2.27
C ILE A 60 -1.68 14.25 -1.03
N VAL A 61 -0.58 14.80 -0.53
CA VAL A 61 0.04 14.38 0.72
C VAL A 61 0.13 15.60 1.64
N GLY A 62 -0.55 15.54 2.77
CA GLY A 62 -0.81 16.71 3.61
C GLY A 62 -1.56 17.77 2.80
N THR A 63 -0.97 18.94 2.59
CA THR A 63 -1.58 20.03 1.82
C THR A 63 -1.06 20.14 0.39
N ILE A 64 -0.13 19.25 -0.03
CA ILE A 64 0.60 19.40 -1.28
C ILE A 64 0.04 18.44 -2.33
N ALA A 65 -0.53 19.02 -3.38
CA ALA A 65 -0.95 18.28 -4.57
C ALA A 65 0.22 18.07 -5.53
N LYS A 66 0.38 16.84 -6.03
CA LYS A 66 1.40 16.46 -7.02
C LYS A 66 0.78 15.58 -8.10
N ARG A 67 1.41 15.53 -9.28
CA ARG A 67 1.08 14.52 -10.28
C ARG A 67 1.49 13.15 -9.75
N PHE A 68 0.69 12.14 -10.05
CA PHE A 68 0.99 10.78 -9.60
C PHE A 68 2.36 10.28 -10.07
N SER A 69 2.70 10.51 -11.35
CA SER A 69 3.98 10.10 -11.95
C SER A 69 5.21 10.68 -11.26
N ASP A 70 5.05 11.82 -10.60
CA ASP A 70 6.14 12.51 -9.88
C ASP A 70 6.35 11.92 -8.48
N VAL A 71 5.34 11.21 -7.97
CA VAL A 71 5.33 10.65 -6.62
C VAL A 71 5.52 9.14 -6.62
N ALA A 72 4.84 8.44 -7.52
CA ALA A 72 4.72 6.99 -7.52
C ALA A 72 5.15 6.44 -8.88
N GLN A 73 6.07 5.49 -8.84
CA GLN A 73 6.60 4.80 -10.01
C GLN A 73 6.60 3.31 -9.74
N PHE A 74 5.81 2.55 -10.49
CA PHE A 74 5.86 1.10 -10.40
C PHE A 74 7.19 0.59 -10.95
N THR A 75 7.83 -0.29 -10.21
CA THR A 75 9.07 -0.93 -10.66
C THR A 75 8.73 -2.07 -11.60
N SER A 76 9.73 -2.52 -12.37
CA SER A 76 9.58 -3.69 -13.22
C SER A 76 9.03 -4.89 -12.42
N PRO A 77 8.13 -5.69 -13.02
CA PRO A 77 7.55 -6.84 -12.36
C PRO A 77 8.64 -7.86 -12.00
N VAL A 78 8.55 -8.39 -10.79
CA VAL A 78 9.40 -9.47 -10.30
C VAL A 78 8.56 -10.74 -10.23
N ARG A 79 9.09 -11.86 -10.74
CA ARG A 79 8.44 -13.16 -10.58
C ARG A 79 8.72 -13.70 -9.17
N LYS A 80 7.67 -13.90 -8.38
CA LYS A 80 7.71 -14.50 -7.03
C LYS A 80 6.54 -15.47 -6.88
N ALA A 81 6.80 -16.66 -6.33
CA ALA A 81 5.81 -17.73 -6.16
C ALA A 81 4.97 -18.03 -7.43
N GLY A 82 5.59 -17.97 -8.62
CA GLY A 82 4.92 -18.24 -9.90
C GLY A 82 4.04 -17.10 -10.45
N GLN A 83 4.02 -15.93 -9.80
CA GLN A 83 3.20 -14.77 -10.19
C GLN A 83 4.07 -13.51 -10.41
N LEU A 84 3.59 -12.54 -11.20
CA LEU A 84 4.32 -11.33 -11.62
C LEU A 84 3.96 -10.10 -10.77
N TRP A 85 4.81 -9.72 -9.83
CA TRP A 85 4.48 -8.66 -8.86
C TRP A 85 5.25 -7.38 -9.13
N ASN A 86 4.54 -6.25 -9.22
CA ASN A 86 5.18 -4.95 -9.33
C ASN A 86 5.52 -4.43 -7.94
N GLY A 87 6.76 -3.96 -7.77
CA GLY A 87 7.09 -3.08 -6.65
C GLY A 87 6.60 -1.65 -6.90
N LEU A 88 6.72 -0.80 -5.89
CA LEU A 88 6.36 0.61 -5.97
C LEU A 88 7.47 1.47 -5.37
N LYS A 89 8.05 2.35 -6.19
CA LYS A 89 8.89 3.44 -5.72
C LYS A 89 8.00 4.64 -5.42
N TRP A 90 8.13 5.16 -4.21
CA TRP A 90 7.42 6.34 -3.75
C TRP A 90 8.43 7.43 -3.35
N ARG A 91 8.32 8.59 -3.96
CA ARG A 91 9.12 9.78 -3.68
C ARG A 91 8.20 10.99 -3.48
N CYS A 92 8.07 11.46 -2.25
CA CYS A 92 7.31 12.68 -1.96
C CYS A 92 8.03 13.49 -0.91
N ASN A 93 8.35 14.75 -1.23
CA ASN A 93 9.15 15.63 -0.39
C ASN A 93 10.50 14.97 -0.06
N GLU A 94 10.89 14.94 1.21
CA GLU A 94 12.11 14.30 1.71
C GLU A 94 11.96 12.79 1.98
N VAL A 95 10.84 12.19 1.58
CA VAL A 95 10.55 10.76 1.81
C VAL A 95 10.73 9.98 0.52
N LEU A 96 11.69 9.05 0.54
CA LEU A 96 11.91 8.06 -0.51
C LEU A 96 11.79 6.66 0.09
N ILE A 97 10.73 5.94 -0.30
CA ILE A 97 10.46 4.57 0.14
C ILE A 97 10.20 3.67 -1.06
N HIS A 98 10.62 2.42 -0.95
CA HIS A 98 10.45 1.39 -1.96
C HIS A 98 9.68 0.22 -1.37
N TRP A 99 8.59 -0.17 -2.01
CA TRP A 99 7.89 -1.42 -1.78
C TRP A 99 8.41 -2.47 -2.75
N GLU A 100 8.94 -3.56 -2.23
CA GLU A 100 9.46 -4.67 -3.01
C GLU A 100 8.73 -5.97 -2.61
N PRO A 101 8.26 -6.77 -3.59
CA PRO A 101 7.61 -8.03 -3.30
C PRO A 101 8.62 -9.02 -2.71
N ASP A 102 8.24 -9.66 -1.61
CA ASP A 102 9.03 -10.67 -0.95
C ASP A 102 8.20 -11.90 -0.57
N THR A 103 8.88 -13.00 -0.34
CA THR A 103 8.30 -14.27 0.05
C THR A 103 8.82 -14.63 1.43
N GLU A 104 7.91 -14.80 2.38
CA GLU A 104 8.24 -15.24 3.73
C GLU A 104 7.90 -16.73 3.87
N ASP A 105 8.90 -17.52 4.27
CA ASP A 105 8.74 -18.95 4.49
C ASP A 105 8.01 -19.20 5.81
N VAL A 106 6.84 -19.82 5.74
CA VAL A 106 6.13 -20.34 6.91
C VAL A 106 6.45 -21.83 7.01
N VAL A 107 7.23 -22.26 8.01
CA VAL A 107 7.73 -23.64 8.13
C VAL A 107 6.92 -24.45 9.17
N PRO A 108 6.75 -25.80 9.06
CA PRO A 108 7.07 -26.71 7.95
C PRO A 108 5.83 -27.40 7.31
N GLY A 109 5.74 -27.32 5.98
CA GLY A 109 4.65 -27.87 5.14
C GLY A 109 4.55 -27.25 3.73
N ARG A 110 5.33 -26.18 3.46
CA ARG A 110 5.52 -25.46 2.18
C ARG A 110 4.44 -24.44 1.78
N SER A 111 3.86 -23.73 2.73
CA SER A 111 3.07 -22.53 2.41
C SER A 111 3.97 -21.28 2.43
N VAL A 112 4.20 -20.69 1.26
CA VAL A 112 4.89 -19.41 1.13
C VAL A 112 3.85 -18.30 1.21
N ARG A 113 4.01 -17.35 2.13
CA ARG A 113 3.16 -16.15 2.16
C ARG A 113 3.88 -15.02 1.45
N LEU A 114 3.23 -14.43 0.47
CA LEU A 114 3.75 -13.22 -0.17
C LEU A 114 3.50 -12.01 0.75
N CYS A 115 4.50 -11.15 0.85
CA CYS A 115 4.41 -9.84 1.49
C CYS A 115 5.12 -8.78 0.64
N PHE A 116 5.01 -7.52 1.03
CA PHE A 116 5.79 -6.43 0.48
C PHE A 116 6.58 -5.76 1.60
N LYS A 117 7.87 -5.58 1.38
CA LYS A 117 8.75 -4.87 2.32
C LYS A 117 8.91 -3.42 1.89
N CYS A 118 8.61 -2.51 2.79
CA CYS A 118 8.83 -1.08 2.64
C CYS A 118 10.21 -0.73 3.19
N THR A 119 11.11 -0.27 2.31
CA THR A 119 12.45 0.15 2.68
C THR A 119 12.64 1.63 2.42
N ALA A 120 13.29 2.31 3.35
CA ALA A 120 13.77 3.67 3.16
C ALA A 120 15.03 3.66 2.30
N ARG A 121 15.12 4.58 1.35
CA ARG A 121 16.29 4.73 0.48
C ARG A 121 16.86 6.14 0.61
N ASP A 122 18.17 6.27 0.37
CA ASP A 122 18.82 7.58 0.33
C ASP A 122 18.43 8.35 -0.95
N LEU A 123 18.14 9.65 -0.82
CA LEU A 123 17.74 10.49 -1.96
C LEU A 123 18.88 10.73 -2.96
N LYS A 124 20.13 10.78 -2.49
CA LYS A 124 21.34 10.96 -3.29
C LYS A 124 21.85 9.62 -3.81
N PHE A 125 21.69 8.55 -3.04
CA PHE A 125 22.10 7.18 -3.37
C PHE A 125 20.93 6.18 -3.29
N PRO A 126 20.00 6.18 -4.27
CA PRO A 126 18.76 5.40 -4.20
C PRO A 126 18.92 3.88 -4.09
N SER A 127 20.09 3.35 -4.42
CA SER A 127 20.42 1.93 -4.25
C SER A 127 20.66 1.55 -2.78
N GLN A 128 21.04 2.50 -1.93
CA GLN A 128 21.34 2.25 -0.52
C GLN A 128 20.05 2.12 0.30
N VAL A 129 19.86 0.97 0.95
CA VAL A 129 18.83 0.80 1.97
C VAL A 129 19.29 1.48 3.25
N LEU A 130 18.48 2.40 3.77
CA LEU A 130 18.74 3.07 5.05
C LEU A 130 18.09 2.31 6.21
N ALA A 131 16.85 1.86 6.03
CA ALA A 131 16.09 1.16 7.07
C ALA A 131 14.91 0.38 6.47
N HIS A 132 14.43 -0.61 7.23
CA HIS A 132 13.14 -1.26 7.00
C HIS A 132 12.06 -0.50 7.77
N TYR A 133 10.97 -0.12 7.10
CA TYR A 133 9.92 0.74 7.65
C TYR A 133 8.61 0.02 7.90
N ALA A 134 8.23 -0.94 7.07
CA ALA A 134 7.00 -1.69 7.25
C ALA A 134 6.98 -2.95 6.38
N THR A 135 6.23 -3.96 6.82
CA THR A 135 5.83 -5.11 6.00
C THR A 135 4.34 -5.08 5.76
N PHE A 136 3.91 -5.17 4.50
CA PHE A 136 2.52 -5.28 4.12
C PHE A 136 2.20 -6.71 3.68
N TYR A 137 1.15 -7.26 4.25
CA TYR A 137 0.61 -8.58 3.94
C TYR A 137 -0.71 -8.40 3.19
N PRO A 138 -0.72 -8.58 1.85
CA PRO A 138 -1.94 -8.45 1.08
C PRO A 138 -2.94 -9.57 1.43
N SER A 139 -4.22 -9.34 1.17
CA SER A 139 -5.23 -10.39 1.23
C SER A 139 -4.92 -11.44 0.16
N GLY A 140 -4.74 -12.70 0.55
CA GLY A 140 -4.53 -13.78 -0.41
C GLY A 140 -5.81 -14.04 -1.20
N ILE A 141 -5.82 -13.80 -2.52
CA ILE A 141 -6.92 -14.22 -3.41
C ILE A 141 -7.14 -15.75 -3.32
N LEU A 142 -6.07 -16.52 -3.09
CA LEU A 142 -6.14 -17.97 -2.89
C LEU A 142 -6.77 -18.33 -1.54
N SER A 143 -6.45 -17.63 -0.46
CA SER A 143 -7.03 -17.86 0.88
C SER A 143 -8.53 -17.53 0.94
N ALA A 144 -8.99 -16.56 0.14
CA ALA A 144 -10.43 -16.26 0.01
C ALA A 144 -11.25 -17.48 -0.50
N ARG A 145 -10.64 -18.40 -1.27
CA ARG A 145 -11.31 -19.64 -1.73
C ARG A 145 -11.46 -20.69 -0.64
N GLU A 146 -10.65 -20.62 0.42
CA GLU A 146 -10.67 -21.56 1.55
C GLU A 146 -11.59 -21.09 2.70
N GLY A 147 -12.37 -20.02 2.48
CA GLY A 147 -13.35 -19.52 3.46
C GLY A 147 -12.75 -18.68 4.59
N ILE A 148 -11.43 -18.52 4.63
CA ILE A 148 -10.72 -17.60 5.53
C ILE A 148 -10.08 -16.54 4.66
N THR A 149 -10.73 -15.39 4.51
CA THR A 149 -10.09 -14.24 3.86
C THR A 149 -9.20 -13.56 4.90
N PRO A 150 -7.85 -13.78 4.92
CA PRO A 150 -7.02 -13.02 5.84
C PRO A 150 -7.16 -11.55 5.47
N MET A 151 -7.54 -10.73 6.46
CA MET A 151 -7.57 -9.29 6.25
C MET A 151 -6.17 -8.80 5.85
N PRO A 152 -6.09 -7.84 4.91
CA PRO A 152 -4.82 -7.22 4.60
C PRO A 152 -4.31 -6.55 5.87
N SER A 153 -3.03 -6.74 6.18
CA SER A 153 -2.41 -6.20 7.38
C SER A 153 -1.09 -5.52 7.05
N ILE A 154 -0.73 -4.54 7.85
CA ILE A 154 0.55 -3.85 7.74
C ILE A 154 1.19 -3.80 9.12
N VAL A 155 2.47 -4.13 9.17
CA VAL A 155 3.31 -4.06 10.36
C VAL A 155 4.25 -2.90 10.18
N PHE A 156 4.18 -1.90 11.06
CA PHE A 156 5.11 -0.77 11.05
C PHE A 156 6.29 -1.05 11.95
N GLU A 157 7.49 -0.82 11.42
CA GLU A 157 8.73 -0.86 12.20
C GLU A 157 8.97 0.50 12.88
N GLN A 158 9.68 0.49 14.00
CA GLN A 158 10.02 1.71 14.76
C GLN A 158 10.58 2.85 13.87
N PRO A 159 11.53 2.60 12.94
CA PRO A 159 12.05 3.65 12.08
C PRO A 159 10.99 4.27 11.13
N GLY A 160 9.96 3.50 10.78
CA GLY A 160 8.89 3.92 9.87
C GLY A 160 7.82 4.82 10.51
N LEU A 161 7.75 4.92 11.84
CA LEU A 161 6.69 5.63 12.55
C LEU A 161 6.63 7.14 12.24
N ARG A 162 7.74 7.74 11.82
CA ARG A 162 7.79 9.17 11.44
C ARG A 162 7.21 9.45 10.07
N VAL A 163 7.05 8.43 9.23
CA VAL A 163 6.56 8.53 7.86
C VAL A 163 5.37 7.63 7.60
N THR A 164 4.66 7.21 8.66
CA THR A 164 3.49 6.33 8.61
C THR A 164 2.45 6.79 7.59
N ASP A 165 2.23 8.09 7.48
CA ASP A 165 1.30 8.68 6.50
C ASP A 165 1.70 8.34 5.04
N HIS A 166 3.00 8.45 4.73
CA HIS A 166 3.52 8.10 3.40
C HIS A 166 3.47 6.60 3.16
N ILE A 167 3.80 5.79 4.18
CA ILE A 167 3.71 4.33 4.10
C ILE A 167 2.26 3.91 3.82
N LEU A 168 1.29 4.51 4.53
CA LEU A 168 -0.12 4.19 4.37
C LEU A 168 -0.67 4.62 3.00
N LEU A 169 -0.37 5.85 2.55
CA LEU A 169 -0.82 6.29 1.23
C LEU A 169 -0.20 5.44 0.11
N SER A 170 1.09 5.13 0.21
CA SER A 170 1.80 4.32 -0.80
C SER A 170 1.31 2.87 -0.84
N VAL A 171 1.02 2.23 0.31
CA VAL A 171 0.50 0.86 0.32
C VAL A 171 -0.92 0.79 -0.25
N LEU A 172 -1.76 1.82 0.00
CA LEU A 172 -3.09 1.90 -0.60
C LEU A 172 -3.02 2.09 -2.12
N VAL A 173 -2.05 2.86 -2.61
CA VAL A 173 -1.75 2.96 -4.06
C VAL A 173 -1.30 1.61 -4.61
N LEU A 174 -0.38 0.93 -3.93
CA LEU A 174 0.13 -0.37 -4.33
C LEU A 174 -1.00 -1.41 -4.43
N GLN A 175 -1.92 -1.44 -3.47
CA GLN A 175 -3.06 -2.36 -3.45
C GLN A 175 -4.07 -2.10 -4.58
N ARG A 176 -4.21 -0.85 -5.04
CA ARG A 176 -5.17 -0.49 -6.09
C ARG A 176 -4.74 -0.87 -7.51
N TYR A 177 -3.45 -1.08 -7.72
CA TYR A 177 -2.89 -1.39 -9.05
C TYR A 177 -2.91 -2.88 -9.39
N ASP A 178 -3.80 -3.64 -8.73
CA ASP A 178 -3.98 -5.08 -8.81
C ASP A 178 -2.67 -5.89 -8.80
N TYR A 179 -2.52 -6.68 -7.74
CA TYR A 179 -1.73 -7.90 -7.74
C TYR A 179 -1.93 -8.64 -9.08
N PRO A 180 -0.90 -9.21 -9.71
CA PRO A 180 -1.05 -9.89 -10.99
C PRO A 180 -2.31 -10.75 -10.98
N CYS A 181 -3.29 -10.32 -11.76
CA CYS A 181 -4.36 -11.21 -12.17
C CYS A 181 -3.64 -12.42 -12.78
N PRO A 182 -3.85 -13.66 -12.30
CA PRO A 182 -3.38 -14.82 -13.02
C PRO A 182 -4.01 -14.68 -14.40
N SER A 183 -3.17 -14.45 -15.41
CA SER A 183 -3.59 -14.50 -16.80
C SER A 183 -4.45 -15.74 -16.94
N ALA A 184 -5.74 -15.54 -17.20
CA ALA A 184 -6.59 -16.60 -17.66
C ALA A 184 -5.85 -17.21 -18.85
N SER A 185 -5.35 -18.42 -18.67
CA SER A 185 -4.95 -19.27 -19.77
C SER A 185 -6.20 -19.46 -20.62
N SER A 186 -6.37 -18.58 -21.61
CA SER A 186 -7.30 -18.80 -22.70
C SER A 186 -6.74 -19.94 -23.54
N HIS A 187 -7.49 -21.04 -23.53
CA HIS A 187 -7.41 -22.15 -24.46
C HIS A 187 -7.41 -21.70 -25.91
#